data_AF-H9W432-F1
#
_entry.id   AF-H9W432-F1
#
_cell.length_a   1.000
_cell.length_b   1.000
_cell.length_c   1.000
_cell.angle_alpha   90.00
_cell.angle_beta   90.00
_cell.angle_gamma   90.00
#
_symmetry.space_group_name_H-M   'P 1'
#
loop_
_entity.id
_entity.type
_entity.pdbx_description
1 polymer ?
#
loop_
_entity_poly.entity_id
_entity_poly.type
_entity_poly.pdbx_seq_one_letter_code
_entity_poly.pdbx_strand_id
1 'polypeptide(L)' 'GKVLIVEAIIGKDKEGESMSRRLGLLYDILMMVYTTGGKERTEEEFKGLFQRAGFKSHTIIKLPFLQSLIVLSKS' A
#
# COMPACT_ATOMS: atom_id res chain seq x y z
N GLY A 1 -2.71 10.54 18.37
CA GLY A 1 -3.66 9.61 17.70
C GLY A 1 -2.95 8.82 16.62
N LYS A 2 -3.45 7.62 16.29
CA LYS A 2 -2.89 6.76 15.25
C LYS A 2 -3.94 6.47 14.18
N VAL A 3 -3.51 6.26 12.94
CA VAL A 3 -4.34 5.72 11.86
C VAL A 3 -3.74 4.38 11.45
N LEU A 4 -4.60 3.38 11.29
CA LEU A 4 -4.22 2.04 10.84
C LEU A 4 -4.82 1.84 9.45
N ILE A 5 -3.98 1.45 8.50
CA ILE A 5 -4.39 1.10 7.14
C ILE A 5 -3.97 -0.35 6.90
N VAL A 6 -4.89 -1.17 6.38
CA VAL A 6 -4.59 -2.55 5.98
C VAL A 6 -4.80 -2.62 4.49
N GLU A 7 -3.70 -2.64 3.73
CA GLU A 7 -3.76 -2.55 2.26
C GLU A 7 -2.60 -3.31 1.59
N ALA A 8 -2.82 -3.76 0.36
CA ALA A 8 -1.73 -4.28 -0.47
C ALA A 8 -0.72 -3.17 -0.81
N ILE A 9 0.56 -3.53 -0.82
CA ILE A 9 1.62 -2.62 -1.28
C ILE A 9 2.28 -3.25 -2.50
N ILE A 10 2.27 -2.52 -3.61
CA ILE A 10 2.98 -2.93 -4.82
C ILE A 10 4.48 -2.81 -4.56
N GLY A 11 5.11 -3.94 -4.23
CA GLY A 11 6.55 -4.03 -3.97
C GLY A 11 7.39 -3.79 -5.23
N LYS A 12 8.67 -3.44 -5.04
CA LYS A 12 9.61 -3.12 -6.14
C LYS A 12 10.28 -4.33 -6.81
N ASP A 13 9.96 -5.54 -6.37
CA ASP A 13 10.53 -6.77 -6.92
C ASP A 13 10.39 -6.78 -8.45
N LYS A 14 11.33 -7.40 -9.17
CA LYS A 14 11.25 -7.44 -10.64
C LYS A 14 9.99 -8.21 -11.05
N GLU A 15 9.45 -7.86 -12.22
CA GLU A 15 8.27 -8.55 -12.76
C GLU A 15 8.48 -10.07 -12.74
N GLY A 16 7.56 -10.78 -12.08
CA GLY A 16 7.56 -12.23 -12.01
C GLY A 16 8.23 -12.88 -10.79
N GLU A 17 8.91 -12.13 -9.92
CA GLU A 17 9.69 -12.71 -8.79
C GLU A 17 8.84 -13.20 -7.60
N SER A 18 7.62 -12.68 -7.38
CA SER A 18 6.77 -13.15 -6.28
C SER A 18 5.27 -13.20 -6.61
N MET A 19 4.58 -14.23 -6.09
CA MET A 19 3.11 -14.37 -6.18
C MET A 19 2.38 -13.16 -5.60
N SER A 20 2.92 -12.58 -4.52
CA SER A 20 2.36 -11.36 -3.90
C SER A 20 2.37 -10.18 -4.87
N ARG A 21 3.44 -9.98 -5.66
CA ARG A 21 3.48 -8.91 -6.65
C ARG A 21 2.47 -9.13 -7.78
N ARG A 22 2.33 -10.36 -8.28
CA ARG A 22 1.31 -10.70 -9.30
C ARG A 22 -0.10 -10.42 -8.80
N LEU A 23 -0.41 -10.82 -7.57
CA LEU A 23 -1.71 -10.53 -6.95
C LEU A 23 -1.90 -9.03 -6.73
N GLY A 24 -0.90 -8.29 -6.25
CA GLY A 24 -0.98 -6.84 -6.09
C GLY A 24 -1.30 -6.11 -7.40
N LEU A 25 -0.67 -6.52 -8.52
CA LEU A 25 -0.96 -5.97 -9.85
C LEU A 25 -2.35 -6.37 -10.37
N LEU A 26 -2.80 -7.59 -10.08
CA LEU A 26 -4.18 -7.99 -10.38
C LEU A 26 -5.16 -7.09 -9.63
N TYR A 27 -4.97 -6.86 -8.33
CA TYR A 27 -5.82 -5.96 -7.54
C TYR A 27 -5.77 -4.52 -8.05
N ASP A 28 -4.62 -4.02 -8.50
CA ASP A 28 -4.51 -2.69 -9.11
C ASP A 28 -5.43 -2.54 -10.33
N ILE A 29 -5.44 -3.54 -11.21
CA ILE A 29 -6.35 -3.61 -12.37
C ILE A 29 -7.80 -3.70 -11.90
N LEU A 30 -8.10 -4.53 -10.90
CA LEU A 30 -9.47 -4.65 -10.37
C LEU A 30 -9.94 -3.30 -9.81
N MET A 31 -9.10 -2.55 -9.10
CA MET A 31 -9.45 -1.23 -8.58
C MET A 31 -9.72 -0.23 -9.70
N MET A 32 -8.95 -0.27 -10.79
CA MET A 32 -9.21 0.54 -11.97
C MET A 32 -10.55 0.22 -12.63
N VAL A 33 -10.97 -1.04 -12.64
CA VAL A 33 -12.23 -1.50 -13.26
C VAL A 33 -13.44 -1.19 -12.38
N TYR A 34 -13.35 -1.47 -11.07
CA TYR A 34 -14.51 -1.44 -10.17
C TYR A 34 -14.72 -0.11 -9.46
N THR A 35 -13.76 0.82 -9.53
CA THR A 35 -13.84 2.08 -8.79
C THR A 35 -13.48 3.26 -9.69
N THR A 36 -13.95 4.46 -9.33
CA THR A 36 -13.54 5.68 -10.01
C THR A 36 -12.22 6.18 -9.43
N GLY A 37 -11.11 5.87 -10.10
CA GLY A 37 -9.77 6.36 -9.75
C GLY A 37 -9.07 5.62 -8.60
N GLY A 38 -9.60 4.46 -8.18
CA GLY A 38 -8.89 3.58 -7.26
C GLY A 38 -7.70 2.90 -7.92
N LYS A 39 -6.70 2.62 -7.10
CA LYS A 39 -5.47 1.93 -7.48
C LYS A 39 -4.79 1.38 -6.24
N GLU A 40 -4.01 0.33 -6.42
CA GLU A 40 -3.04 -0.10 -5.42
C GLU A 40 -1.80 0.79 -5.51
N ARG A 41 -1.06 0.92 -4.40
CA ARG A 41 0.04 1.89 -4.31
C ARG A 41 1.36 1.24 -3.98
N THR A 42 2.44 1.84 -4.48
CA THR A 42 3.78 1.53 -3.99
C THR A 42 4.02 2.16 -2.63
N GLU A 43 5.06 1.72 -1.93
CA GLU A 43 5.48 2.32 -0.66
C GLU A 43 5.80 3.82 -0.81
N GLU A 44 6.41 4.22 -1.93
CA GLU A 44 6.74 5.63 -2.22
C GLU A 44 5.50 6.50 -2.35
N GLU A 45 4.48 6.02 -3.06
CA GLU A 45 3.22 6.75 -3.24
C GLU A 45 2.51 6.94 -1.90
N PHE A 46 2.49 5.90 -1.07
CA PHE A 46 1.99 5.96 0.30
C PHE A 46 2.77 6.97 1.14
N LYS A 47 4.10 6.90 1.14
CA LYS A 47 4.96 7.84 1.87
C LYS A 47 4.68 9.28 1.48
N GLY A 48 4.53 9.55 0.18
CA GLY A 48 4.16 10.88 -0.32
C GLY A 48 2.79 11.33 0.17
N LEU A 49 1.79 10.44 0.21
CA LEU A 49 0.46 10.75 0.77
C LEU A 49 0.52 11.06 2.26
N PHE A 50 1.24 10.27 3.04
CA PHE A 50 1.35 10.45 4.48
C PHE A 50 2.01 11.79 4.84
N GLN A 51 3.07 12.15 4.11
CA GLN A 51 3.74 13.43 4.25
C GLN A 51 2.80 14.60 3.93
N ARG A 52 2.08 14.54 2.80
CA ARG A 52 1.10 15.59 2.43
C ARG A 52 -0.06 15.70 3.42
N ALA A 53 -0.45 14.60 4.06
CA ALA A 53 -1.48 14.57 5.08
C ALA A 53 -0.99 15.02 6.48
N GLY A 54 0.30 15.34 6.64
CA GLY A 54 0.87 15.85 7.89
C GLY A 54 1.17 14.77 8.94
N PHE A 55 1.31 13.50 8.55
CA PHE A 55 1.80 12.46 9.45
C PHE A 55 3.32 12.57 9.61
N LYS A 56 3.81 12.41 10.83
CA LYS A 56 5.24 12.55 11.15
C LYS A 56 6.01 11.26 10.93
N SER A 57 5.37 10.12 11.17
CA SER A 57 5.99 8.81 11.03
C SER A 57 4.99 7.76 10.56
N HIS A 58 5.53 6.74 9.89
CA HIS A 58 4.81 5.55 9.49
C HIS A 58 5.66 4.31 9.75
N THR A 59 5.00 3.19 10.04
CA THR A 59 5.61 1.87 10.14
C THR A 59 4.80 0.92 9.26
N ILE A 60 5.48 0.17 8.40
CA ILE A 60 4.86 -0.84 7.55
C ILE A 60 5.25 -2.21 8.10
N ILE A 61 4.23 -3.02 8.41
CA ILE A 61 4.38 -4.38 8.89
C ILE A 61 3.83 -5.31 7.82
N LYS A 62 4.68 -6.13 7.21
CA LYS A 62 4.26 -7.16 6.26
C LYS A 62 3.55 -8.28 7.01
N LEU A 63 2.36 -8.63 6.56
CA LEU A 63 1.55 -9.69 7.15
C LEU A 63 1.78 -11.00 6.35
N PRO A 64 1.37 -12.17 6.87
CA PRO A 64 1.52 -13.45 6.14
C PRO A 64 0.58 -13.58 4.92
N PHE A 65 -0.18 -12.54 4.60
CA PHE A 65 -1.10 -12.43 3.47
C PHE A 65 -0.70 -11.26 2.56
N LEU A 66 -1.50 -10.98 1.52
CA LEU A 66 -1.17 -9.98 0.50
C LEU A 66 -1.01 -8.56 1.09
N GLN A 67 -1.86 -8.21 2.05
CA GLN A 67 -1.91 -6.89 2.66
C GLN A 67 -0.76 -6.67 3.67
N SER A 68 -0.43 -5.41 3.89
CA SER A 68 0.43 -4.94 4.97
C SER A 68 -0.38 -4.10 5.95
N LEU A 69 0.03 -4.07 7.22
CA LEU A 69 -0.47 -3.11 8.20
C LEU A 69 0.43 -1.87 8.18
N ILE A 70 -0.14 -0.72 7.85
CA ILE A 70 0.53 0.57 7.89
C ILE A 70 0.02 1.36 9.09
N VAL A 71 0.92 1.68 10.01
CA VAL A 71 0.64 2.44 11.23
C VAL A 71 1.14 3.86 11.06
N LEU A 72 0.25 4.84 11.02
CA LEU A 72 0.58 6.27 10.91
C LEU A 72 0.46 6.96 12.26
N SER A 73 1.41 7.84 12.59
CA SER A 73 1.38 8.65 13.82
C SER A 73 1.50 10.14 13.51
N LYS A 74 0.68 10.96 14.17
CA LYS A 74 0.58 12.42 13.98
C LYS A 74 1.41 13.23 14.99
N SER A 75 1.74 12.63 16.13
CA SER A 75 2.50 13.22 17.25
C SER A 75 3.90 12.66 17.30
#